data_AF-A0A8C2T8L4-F1
#
_entry.id   AF-A0A8C2T8L4-F1
#
_cell.length_a   1.000
_cell.length_b   1.000
_cell.length_c   1.000
_cell.angle_alpha   90.00
_cell.angle_beta   90.00
_cell.angle_gamma   90.00
#
_symmetry.space_group_name_H-M   'P 1'
#
loop_
_entity.id
_entity.type
_entity.pdbx_description
1 polymer ?
#
loop_
_entity_poly.entity_id
_entity_poly.type
_entity_poly.pdbx_seq_one_letter_code
_entity_poly.pdbx_strand_id
1 'polypeptide(L)'
;MGPHKSRVERDDHLPIPADHPSPDGAQDPICFPGCQSALLAHVESFIHQDPHVLLSRAALMDHSSQPVQVPGVLPAEVQNLALCRVEPHYLHPTPALQPDLQPAAPALPVPEGAGPVPSRPRVAAVGSARRCVVMAGLQGLVLSAPRGWLYGAAAAAALGVLLGAWRWARGRTAGRRRRPGRLQRVGTVCSLFVYPVKSCQGVAVQRAQVTPMGLQCGDIRDRFWLVVREDGHMVTARQEPRLVLISTGCENGYLTLSAEGMKKLSLPVKLPSKNPVRNCRVFGADIQGRDCGDEVAQWITTFLNSEPYRLVHFEPSMVPRKSKDVINLFRATDKVAYQDCSPVLMISEASLDDLNTRLEKKVKIQNFRPNIFVSDCGAFEEDNWEDILIGDVEMKGTVCCGRCILTTVNPDTGVLDRKEPLETLKSYRLCDPSERHIYKSSPLLGRLFAVDKIGTIQVGDPVYKMIE
;
A
#
# COMPACT_ATOMS: atom_id res chain seq x y z
N MET A 1 34.96 49.57 -49.84
CA MET A 1 36.11 50.45 -49.50
C MET A 1 35.82 51.08 -48.15
N GLY A 2 36.82 51.25 -47.27
CA GLY A 2 36.65 51.95 -45.98
C GLY A 2 36.48 53.47 -46.14
N PRO A 3 36.35 54.22 -45.03
CA PRO A 3 37.57 54.48 -44.25
C PRO A 3 37.45 54.47 -42.70
N HIS A 4 38.59 54.18 -42.07
CA HIS A 4 38.97 54.58 -40.69
C HIS A 4 38.81 56.11 -40.49
N LYS A 5 38.46 56.70 -39.32
CA LYS A 5 39.21 56.87 -38.03
C LYS A 5 38.36 57.78 -37.10
N SER A 6 38.52 57.91 -35.77
CA SER A 6 39.10 57.05 -34.71
C SER A 6 38.98 57.71 -33.31
N ARG A 7 38.71 56.91 -32.28
CA ARG A 7 39.24 56.97 -30.87
C ARG A 7 39.27 58.33 -30.11
N VAL A 8 38.56 58.37 -28.98
CA VAL A 8 39.02 59.01 -27.72
C VAL A 8 38.69 58.05 -26.58
N GLU A 9 39.67 57.83 -25.68
CA GLU A 9 39.52 57.03 -24.45
C GLU A 9 39.17 57.89 -23.24
N ARG A 10 38.56 57.27 -22.23
CA ARG A 10 38.85 57.55 -20.82
C ARG A 10 38.65 56.29 -19.97
N ASP A 11 39.72 55.96 -19.25
CA ASP A 11 39.77 55.05 -18.12
C ASP A 11 38.93 55.63 -16.94
N ASP A 12 38.63 54.95 -15.83
CA ASP A 12 38.91 53.56 -15.42
C ASP A 12 37.93 53.18 -14.27
N HIS A 13 38.14 52.00 -13.67
CA HIS A 13 37.79 51.57 -12.30
C HIS A 13 36.81 50.39 -12.16
N LEU A 14 37.39 49.20 -12.07
CA LEU A 14 36.84 48.08 -11.31
C LEU A 14 36.82 48.38 -9.80
N PRO A 15 35.88 47.77 -9.06
CA PRO A 15 36.33 46.86 -8.00
C PRO A 15 35.62 45.50 -7.99
N ILE A 16 36.25 44.57 -7.27
CA ILE A 16 35.87 43.18 -6.88
C ILE A 16 36.06 43.14 -5.33
N PRO A 17 35.42 42.30 -4.47
CA PRO A 17 34.61 41.06 -4.68
C PRO A 17 33.27 40.95 -3.88
N ALA A 18 32.70 39.74 -3.88
CA ALA A 18 31.75 39.13 -2.91
C ALA A 18 30.28 39.56 -3.02
N ASP A 19 29.26 38.68 -3.09
CA ASP A 19 29.06 37.39 -2.40
C ASP A 19 28.20 36.41 -3.23
N HIS A 20 28.13 35.14 -2.79
CA HIS A 20 27.19 34.13 -3.32
C HIS A 20 25.77 34.30 -2.75
N PRO A 21 24.72 34.34 -3.59
CA PRO A 21 23.38 33.92 -3.22
C PRO A 21 23.13 32.47 -3.67
N SER A 22 22.51 31.68 -2.79
CA SER A 22 21.96 30.37 -3.15
C SER A 22 20.84 30.51 -4.18
N PRO A 23 20.59 29.51 -5.06
CA PRO A 23 19.44 29.53 -5.94
C PRO A 23 18.17 29.24 -5.14
N ASP A 24 17.47 30.30 -4.75
CA ASP A 24 16.12 30.21 -4.20
C ASP A 24 15.15 29.82 -5.34
N GLY A 25 14.87 28.53 -5.44
CA GLY A 25 14.06 27.96 -6.51
C GLY A 25 12.58 28.21 -6.27
N ALA A 26 12.08 29.37 -6.70
CA ALA A 26 10.66 29.68 -6.72
C ALA A 26 9.87 28.57 -7.46
N GLN A 27 8.99 27.87 -6.74
CA GLN A 27 8.12 26.86 -7.32
C GLN A 27 6.89 27.53 -7.95
N ASP A 28 7.02 27.88 -9.22
CA ASP A 28 5.93 28.43 -10.03
C ASP A 28 4.77 27.42 -10.22
N PRO A 29 3.54 27.92 -10.47
CA PRO A 29 2.33 27.18 -10.12
C PRO A 29 1.89 26.18 -11.19
N ILE A 30 1.63 24.93 -10.79
CA ILE A 30 0.81 24.01 -11.60
C ILE A 30 -0.68 24.34 -11.39
N CYS A 31 -1.15 25.35 -12.11
CA CYS A 31 -2.56 25.62 -12.36
C CYS A 31 -2.69 26.38 -13.69
N PHE A 32 -3.13 25.72 -14.76
CA PHE A 32 -3.41 26.38 -16.04
C PHE A 32 -4.91 26.64 -16.19
N PRO A 33 -5.32 27.87 -16.58
CA PRO A 33 -6.71 28.23 -16.82
C PRO A 33 -7.21 27.79 -18.20
N GLY A 34 -8.53 27.86 -18.38
CA GLY A 34 -9.25 27.24 -19.49
C GLY A 34 -8.96 27.75 -20.90
N CYS A 35 -9.33 26.92 -21.88
CA CYS A 35 -9.74 27.35 -23.21
C CYS A 35 -11.26 27.22 -23.32
N GLN A 36 -11.93 28.32 -23.63
CA GLN A 36 -13.27 28.28 -24.21
C GLN A 36 -13.13 28.02 -25.71
N SER A 37 -13.86 27.03 -26.22
CA SER A 37 -14.27 27.00 -27.62
C SER A 37 -15.69 26.45 -27.68
N ALA A 38 -16.61 27.24 -28.21
CA ALA A 38 -18.01 26.87 -28.32
C ALA A 38 -18.22 25.94 -29.51
N LEU A 39 -19.06 24.92 -29.34
CA LEU A 39 -19.77 24.31 -30.45
C LEU A 39 -21.18 23.93 -30.00
N LEU A 40 -22.17 24.51 -30.66
CA LEU A 40 -23.59 24.28 -30.43
C LEU A 40 -23.99 22.93 -31.04
N ALA A 41 -24.70 22.12 -30.26
CA ALA A 41 -25.57 21.07 -30.78
C ALA A 41 -26.83 20.98 -29.90
N HIS A 42 -27.98 21.32 -30.47
CA HIS A 42 -29.28 20.96 -29.90
C HIS A 42 -29.46 19.45 -29.99
N VAL A 43 -29.94 18.82 -28.91
CA VAL A 43 -30.76 17.59 -28.99
C VAL A 43 -31.90 17.76 -28.00
N GLU A 44 -33.10 17.42 -28.46
CA GLU A 44 -34.36 17.73 -27.79
C GLU A 44 -34.68 16.77 -26.64
N SER A 45 -35.40 17.29 -25.65
CA SER A 45 -35.99 16.49 -24.57
C SER A 45 -37.24 15.76 -25.08
N PHE A 46 -37.19 14.43 -25.16
CA PHE A 46 -38.41 13.63 -25.26
C PHE A 46 -38.89 13.19 -23.87
N ILE A 47 -39.95 13.87 -23.42
CA ILE A 47 -40.77 13.49 -22.27
C ILE A 47 -41.69 12.35 -22.73
N HIS A 48 -41.84 11.31 -21.91
CA HIS A 48 -43.04 10.49 -21.95
C HIS A 48 -43.58 10.29 -20.53
N GLN A 49 -44.74 10.91 -20.27
CA GLN A 49 -45.64 10.55 -19.19
C GLN A 49 -46.53 9.39 -19.69
N ASP A 50 -46.87 8.42 -18.83
CA ASP A 50 -48.20 8.28 -18.19
C ASP A 50 -48.30 6.98 -17.32
N PRO A 51 -49.36 6.71 -16.50
CA PRO A 51 -49.11 6.35 -15.10
C PRO A 51 -49.93 5.16 -14.51
N HIS A 52 -49.73 4.91 -13.20
CA HIS A 52 -50.52 4.05 -12.29
C HIS A 52 -50.41 2.52 -12.53
N VAL A 53 -50.44 1.62 -11.52
CA VAL A 53 -51.45 1.46 -10.44
C VAL A 53 -50.82 0.99 -9.11
N LEU A 54 -51.47 1.36 -7.99
CA LEU A 54 -51.19 0.94 -6.60
C LEU A 54 -51.84 -0.41 -6.24
N LEU A 55 -51.23 -1.23 -5.38
CA LEU A 55 -51.77 -1.50 -4.02
C LEU A 55 -50.96 -2.51 -3.18
N SER A 56 -50.92 -2.20 -1.89
CA SER A 56 -50.23 -2.85 -0.79
C SER A 56 -50.72 -4.27 -0.44
N ARG A 57 -49.84 -5.07 0.18
CA ARG A 57 -50.24 -5.91 1.33
C ARG A 57 -49.05 -6.19 2.26
N ALA A 58 -49.33 -6.20 3.56
CA ALA A 58 -48.32 -6.34 4.63
C ALA A 58 -48.56 -7.59 5.48
N ALA A 59 -47.53 -7.94 6.26
CA ALA A 59 -47.53 -8.82 7.43
C ALA A 59 -47.83 -10.33 7.24
N LEU A 60 -46.87 -11.14 7.70
CA LEU A 60 -47.08 -12.31 8.55
C LEU A 60 -45.76 -12.59 9.31
N MET A 61 -45.86 -13.08 10.55
CA MET A 61 -44.73 -13.36 11.44
C MET A 61 -44.68 -14.85 11.83
N ASP A 62 -43.50 -15.26 12.31
CA ASP A 62 -43.16 -16.48 13.04
C ASP A 62 -43.44 -17.86 12.41
N HIS A 63 -42.37 -18.66 12.31
CA HIS A 63 -42.20 -19.77 13.26
C HIS A 63 -40.72 -20.17 13.44
N SER A 64 -40.41 -20.62 14.65
CA SER A 64 -39.09 -21.11 15.08
C SER A 64 -38.91 -22.59 14.71
N SER A 65 -37.67 -23.02 14.43
CA SER A 65 -37.28 -24.43 14.32
C SER A 65 -35.79 -24.60 14.61
N GLN A 66 -35.44 -25.51 15.53
CA GLN A 66 -34.05 -25.84 15.87
C GLN A 66 -33.47 -26.92 14.91
N PRO A 67 -32.14 -26.94 14.66
CA PRO A 67 -31.53 -27.90 13.75
C PRO A 67 -31.19 -29.24 14.42
N VAL A 68 -31.40 -30.34 13.69
CA VAL A 68 -30.88 -31.67 14.00
C VAL A 68 -29.60 -31.91 13.20
N GLN A 69 -28.54 -32.41 13.83
CA GLN A 69 -27.28 -32.75 13.15
C GLN A 69 -27.31 -34.15 12.54
N VAL A 70 -26.79 -34.27 11.30
CA VAL A 70 -26.40 -35.53 10.67
C VAL A 70 -24.98 -35.34 10.11
N PRO A 71 -24.02 -36.25 10.36
CA PRO A 71 -22.61 -36.02 10.00
C PRO A 71 -22.24 -36.52 8.60
N GLY A 72 -21.54 -35.66 7.85
CA GLY A 72 -20.63 -36.05 6.76
C GLY A 72 -21.14 -35.90 5.32
N VAL A 73 -20.78 -34.79 4.66
CA VAL A 73 -20.37 -34.67 3.24
C VAL A 73 -19.55 -33.36 3.11
N LEU A 74 -18.46 -33.37 2.33
CA LEU A 74 -17.67 -32.17 1.98
C LEU A 74 -18.20 -31.54 0.67
N PRO A 75 -18.41 -30.22 0.59
CA PRO A 75 -18.81 -29.57 -0.66
C PRO A 75 -17.60 -29.09 -1.49
N ALA A 76 -17.72 -29.18 -2.82
CA ALA A 76 -16.87 -28.49 -3.78
C ALA A 76 -17.56 -27.19 -4.24
N GLU A 77 -16.82 -26.09 -4.35
CA GLU A 77 -17.39 -24.77 -4.63
C GLU A 77 -17.43 -24.43 -6.13
N VAL A 78 -18.57 -23.86 -6.56
CA VAL A 78 -18.68 -23.03 -7.77
C VAL A 78 -19.37 -21.72 -7.35
N GLN A 79 -18.71 -20.59 -7.55
CA GLN A 79 -19.15 -19.29 -7.02
C GLN A 79 -20.09 -18.53 -7.97
N ASN A 80 -21.04 -17.79 -7.40
CA ASN A 80 -21.80 -16.75 -8.09
C ASN A 80 -21.68 -15.43 -7.31
N LEU A 81 -21.09 -14.41 -7.94
CA LEU A 81 -20.71 -13.13 -7.33
C LEU A 81 -21.76 -12.06 -7.60
N ALA A 82 -22.79 -11.95 -6.75
CA ALA A 82 -23.78 -10.88 -6.86
C ALA A 82 -24.39 -10.39 -5.54
N LEU A 83 -24.69 -11.30 -4.59
CA LEU A 83 -25.49 -10.97 -3.40
C LEU A 83 -24.93 -11.66 -2.16
N CYS A 84 -24.52 -10.87 -1.15
CA CYS A 84 -24.02 -11.38 0.14
C CYS A 84 -25.16 -11.90 1.03
N ARG A 85 -25.82 -12.99 0.64
CA ARG A 85 -26.79 -13.72 1.48
C ARG A 85 -26.86 -15.18 1.05
N VAL A 86 -26.91 -16.10 2.03
CA VAL A 86 -26.89 -17.55 1.80
C VAL A 86 -28.28 -18.12 2.01
N GLU A 87 -28.82 -18.82 1.02
CA GLU A 87 -29.93 -19.77 1.19
C GLU A 87 -29.60 -21.09 0.45
N PRO A 88 -29.92 -22.27 1.04
CA PRO A 88 -29.60 -23.56 0.44
C PRO A 88 -30.71 -24.06 -0.50
N HIS A 89 -30.34 -24.40 -1.74
CA HIS A 89 -31.18 -25.23 -2.62
C HIS A 89 -30.65 -26.66 -2.67
N TYR A 90 -31.54 -27.64 -2.45
CA TYR A 90 -31.22 -29.06 -2.53
C TYR A 90 -31.70 -29.65 -3.87
N LEU A 91 -30.80 -30.34 -4.57
CA LEU A 91 -31.12 -31.14 -5.76
C LEU A 91 -31.04 -32.63 -5.43
N HIS A 92 -32.10 -33.38 -5.72
CA HIS A 92 -32.13 -34.84 -5.58
C HIS A 92 -31.53 -35.54 -6.80
N PRO A 93 -30.60 -36.49 -6.64
CA PRO A 93 -30.14 -37.35 -7.74
C PRO A 93 -30.91 -38.68 -7.81
N THR A 94 -31.36 -39.04 -9.02
CA THR A 94 -31.80 -40.41 -9.36
C THR A 94 -30.61 -41.38 -9.52
N PRO A 95 -30.81 -42.70 -9.34
CA PRO A 95 -29.71 -43.64 -9.11
C PRO A 95 -29.17 -44.33 -10.38
N ALA A 96 -27.90 -44.75 -10.35
CA ALA A 96 -27.34 -45.69 -11.32
C ALA A 96 -26.21 -46.57 -10.73
N LEU A 97 -26.46 -47.89 -10.74
CA LEU A 97 -25.51 -49.01 -10.91
C LEU A 97 -24.35 -49.25 -9.90
N GLN A 98 -24.45 -50.39 -9.20
CA GLN A 98 -23.34 -51.12 -8.54
C GLN A 98 -22.56 -51.99 -9.56
N PRO A 99 -21.39 -52.53 -9.17
CA PRO A 99 -21.35 -53.99 -8.89
C PRO A 99 -20.47 -54.45 -7.71
N ASP A 100 -20.87 -55.57 -7.09
CA ASP A 100 -20.17 -56.70 -6.40
C ASP A 100 -18.77 -56.52 -5.74
N LEU A 101 -18.54 -56.84 -4.44
CA LEU A 101 -18.38 -58.18 -3.79
C LEU A 101 -17.15 -58.96 -4.35
N GLN A 102 -16.17 -59.55 -3.62
CA GLN A 102 -15.91 -59.98 -2.21
C GLN A 102 -14.39 -60.41 -2.09
N PRO A 103 -13.82 -61.08 -1.04
CA PRO A 103 -13.81 -60.82 0.42
C PRO A 103 -12.42 -61.03 1.18
N ALA A 104 -12.36 -60.55 2.44
CA ALA A 104 -11.71 -61.12 3.67
C ALA A 104 -10.17 -61.42 3.86
N ALA A 105 -9.58 -60.69 4.85
CA ALA A 105 -8.83 -61.15 6.06
C ALA A 105 -7.51 -62.01 5.95
N PRO A 106 -6.65 -62.16 7.01
CA PRO A 106 -6.75 -61.75 8.43
C PRO A 106 -5.51 -60.94 8.98
N ALA A 107 -5.30 -60.92 10.31
CA ALA A 107 -4.40 -59.98 11.03
C ALA A 107 -3.49 -60.62 12.12
N LEU A 108 -2.57 -59.79 12.68
CA LEU A 108 -1.74 -59.98 13.91
C LEU A 108 -0.49 -60.89 13.79
N PRO A 109 0.56 -60.75 14.67
CA PRO A 109 0.57 -60.11 15.99
C PRO A 109 1.74 -59.14 16.33
N VAL A 110 1.66 -58.60 17.56
CA VAL A 110 2.61 -57.75 18.31
C VAL A 110 3.56 -58.64 19.17
N PRO A 111 4.72 -58.13 19.62
CA PRO A 111 5.31 -58.55 20.90
C PRO A 111 5.38 -57.42 21.95
N GLU A 112 5.00 -57.74 23.19
CA GLU A 112 5.11 -56.89 24.38
C GLU A 112 6.50 -56.98 25.04
N GLY A 113 6.83 -56.03 25.93
CA GLY A 113 8.05 -56.10 26.75
C GLY A 113 8.31 -54.87 27.63
N ALA A 114 7.72 -54.88 28.83
CA ALA A 114 7.97 -54.01 30.00
C ALA A 114 9.46 -53.60 30.22
N GLY A 115 9.83 -52.39 30.62
CA GLY A 115 9.48 -51.65 31.87
C GLY A 115 10.69 -51.70 32.86
N PRO A 116 10.82 -50.88 33.93
CA PRO A 116 10.07 -49.69 34.37
C PRO A 116 10.96 -48.43 34.61
N VAL A 117 10.37 -47.40 35.24
CA VAL A 117 10.95 -46.07 35.57
C VAL A 117 11.93 -46.11 36.77
N PRO A 118 12.90 -45.18 36.85
CA PRO A 118 13.08 -44.43 38.11
C PRO A 118 13.14 -42.90 37.95
N SER A 119 12.94 -42.22 39.09
CA SER A 119 12.60 -40.81 39.24
C SER A 119 13.77 -39.79 39.17
N ARG A 120 13.41 -38.53 38.89
CA ARG A 120 14.23 -37.32 39.10
C ARG A 120 14.92 -37.29 40.48
N PRO A 121 16.02 -36.51 40.59
CA PRO A 121 16.18 -35.60 41.72
C PRO A 121 16.14 -34.12 41.31
N ARG A 122 15.67 -33.29 42.24
CA ARG A 122 15.72 -31.81 42.18
C ARG A 122 17.16 -31.34 42.37
N VAL A 123 17.57 -30.28 41.66
CA VAL A 123 18.72 -29.47 42.09
C VAL A 123 18.19 -28.35 43.00
N ALA A 124 18.67 -28.33 44.24
CA ALA A 124 18.32 -27.32 45.24
C ALA A 124 19.24 -26.09 45.15
N ALA A 125 18.77 -24.95 45.63
CA ALA A 125 19.60 -23.77 45.82
C ALA A 125 20.64 -24.00 46.92
N VAL A 126 21.87 -23.54 46.70
CA VAL A 126 22.92 -23.46 47.74
C VAL A 126 23.17 -21.99 48.05
N GLY A 127 23.04 -21.63 49.33
CA GLY A 127 23.14 -20.26 49.79
C GLY A 127 24.56 -19.83 50.17
N SER A 128 24.73 -18.50 50.22
CA SER A 128 25.64 -17.74 51.08
C SER A 128 26.66 -18.54 51.92
N ALA A 129 27.94 -18.43 51.54
CA ALA A 129 29.06 -18.58 52.46
C ALA A 129 29.92 -17.31 52.46
N ARG A 130 29.69 -16.42 53.44
CA ARG A 130 30.64 -15.34 53.76
C ARG A 130 31.92 -15.96 54.29
N ARG A 131 33.07 -15.73 53.64
CA ARG A 131 34.38 -15.93 54.25
C ARG A 131 35.01 -14.56 54.52
N CYS A 132 35.11 -14.20 55.80
CA CYS A 132 36.11 -13.23 56.22
C CYS A 132 37.49 -13.80 55.90
N VAL A 133 38.31 -13.05 55.19
CA VAL A 133 39.76 -13.27 55.16
C VAL A 133 40.40 -12.12 55.91
N VAL A 134 41.29 -12.48 56.83
CA VAL A 134 41.94 -11.59 57.78
C VAL A 134 42.87 -10.62 57.06
N MET A 135 42.85 -9.34 57.45
CA MET A 135 43.91 -8.38 57.13
C MET A 135 45.21 -8.84 57.80
N ALA A 136 46.08 -9.48 57.02
CA ALA A 136 47.47 -9.76 57.39
C ALA A 136 48.40 -9.05 56.40
N GLY A 137 49.44 -8.41 56.92
CA GLY A 137 50.14 -7.35 56.20
C GLY A 137 51.01 -7.81 55.02
N LEU A 138 51.08 -6.96 53.99
CA LEU A 138 52.27 -6.81 53.15
C LEU A 138 52.77 -5.37 53.24
N GLN A 139 53.69 -5.14 54.19
CA GLN A 139 54.69 -4.09 54.02
C GLN A 139 55.81 -4.66 53.15
N GLY A 140 56.22 -3.91 52.12
CA GLY A 140 57.43 -4.21 51.35
C GLY A 140 57.25 -5.05 50.09
N LEU A 141 56.90 -4.40 48.97
CA LEU A 141 57.65 -4.55 47.72
C LEU A 141 57.32 -3.37 46.76
N VAL A 142 58.03 -2.25 46.92
CA VAL A 142 58.03 -1.15 45.93
C VAL A 142 59.37 -1.17 45.21
N LEU A 143 59.51 -2.04 44.21
CA LEU A 143 60.64 -2.04 43.29
C LEU A 143 60.20 -2.31 41.85
N SER A 144 60.34 -1.26 41.02
CA SER A 144 60.56 -1.32 39.57
C SER A 144 59.68 -2.28 38.73
N ALA A 145 58.43 -1.92 38.50
CA ALA A 145 57.79 -2.27 37.22
C ALA A 145 58.43 -1.42 36.10
N PRO A 146 58.91 -1.99 34.98
CA PRO A 146 59.47 -1.20 33.89
C PRO A 146 58.38 -0.29 33.31
N ARG A 147 58.73 0.96 32.95
CA ARG A 147 57.76 2.00 32.52
C ARG A 147 56.77 1.51 31.44
N GLY A 148 57.21 0.63 30.53
CA GLY A 148 56.36 0.01 29.50
C GLY A 148 55.17 -0.79 30.04
N TRP A 149 55.26 -1.40 31.23
CA TRP A 149 54.15 -2.16 31.82
C TRP A 149 53.02 -1.26 32.33
N LEU A 150 53.37 -0.09 32.89
CA LEU A 150 52.39 0.94 33.28
C LEU A 150 51.69 1.54 32.05
N TYR A 151 52.42 1.80 30.96
CA TYR A 151 51.82 2.23 29.70
C TYR A 151 50.93 1.14 29.07
N GLY A 152 51.34 -0.13 29.13
CA GLY A 152 50.53 -1.27 28.66
C GLY A 152 49.23 -1.43 29.45
N ALA A 153 49.28 -1.34 30.78
CA ALA A 153 48.10 -1.39 31.64
C ALA A 153 47.15 -0.20 31.40
N ALA A 154 47.69 1.02 31.26
CA ALA A 154 46.91 2.21 30.94
C ALA A 154 46.25 2.12 29.55
N ALA A 155 46.97 1.61 28.54
CA ALA A 155 46.43 1.39 27.20
C ALA A 155 45.32 0.32 27.19
N ALA A 156 45.48 -0.78 27.94
CA ALA A 156 44.46 -1.81 28.08
C ALA A 156 43.19 -1.27 28.78
N ALA A 157 43.36 -0.46 29.83
CA ALA A 157 42.24 0.21 30.51
C ALA A 157 41.52 1.20 29.57
N ALA A 158 42.26 2.02 28.82
CA ALA A 158 41.70 2.94 27.83
C ALA A 158 40.94 2.20 26.72
N LEU A 159 41.48 1.09 26.22
CA LEU A 159 40.82 0.24 25.22
C LEU A 159 39.54 -0.39 25.79
N GLY A 160 39.56 -0.83 27.04
CA GLY A 160 38.38 -1.33 27.76
C GLY A 160 37.27 -0.27 27.91
N VAL A 161 37.64 0.97 28.26
CA VAL A 161 36.72 2.12 28.32
C VAL A 161 36.15 2.46 26.95
N LEU A 162 36.98 2.49 25.89
CA LEU A 162 36.55 2.73 24.52
C LEU A 162 35.61 1.63 24.00
N LEU A 163 35.92 0.36 24.26
CA LEU A 163 35.05 -0.78 23.92
C LEU A 163 33.74 -0.75 24.71
N GLY A 164 33.77 -0.32 25.98
CA GLY A 164 32.59 -0.11 26.81
C GLY A 164 31.70 1.02 26.28
N ALA A 165 32.29 2.19 25.99
CA ALA A 165 31.61 3.33 25.41
C ALA A 165 31.03 3.01 24.01
N TRP A 166 31.78 2.28 23.18
CA TRP A 166 31.32 1.82 21.87
C TRP A 166 30.21 0.77 21.97
N ARG A 167 30.28 -0.19 22.91
CA ARG A 167 29.18 -1.13 23.20
C ARG A 167 27.93 -0.42 23.71
N TRP A 168 28.09 0.60 24.53
CA TRP A 168 26.99 1.40 25.06
C TRP A 168 26.36 2.33 24.00
N ALA A 169 27.19 2.93 23.13
CA ALA A 169 26.74 3.65 21.95
C ALA A 169 26.01 2.71 20.96
N ARG A 170 26.56 1.51 20.70
CA ARG A 170 25.86 0.46 19.95
C ARG A 170 24.61 -0.06 20.66
N GLY A 171 24.54 -0.05 21.98
CA GLY A 171 23.34 -0.38 22.76
C GLY A 171 22.25 0.70 22.72
N ARG A 172 22.60 1.92 22.29
CA ARG A 172 21.65 3.01 21.99
C ARG A 172 21.21 3.03 20.52
N THR A 173 22.09 2.65 19.59
CA THR A 173 21.78 2.63 18.14
C THR A 173 21.25 1.29 17.64
N ALA A 174 21.57 0.17 18.30
CA ALA A 174 20.71 -1.01 18.27
C ALA A 174 19.39 -0.59 18.93
N GLY A 175 18.35 -0.51 18.09
CA GLY A 175 17.13 0.22 18.42
C GLY A 175 16.64 -0.03 19.83
N ARG A 176 16.46 1.05 20.59
CA ARG A 176 15.75 1.10 21.86
C ARG A 176 14.52 0.21 21.70
N ARG A 177 14.52 -1.01 22.26
CA ARG A 177 13.39 -1.93 22.16
C ARG A 177 12.20 -1.18 22.77
N ARG A 178 11.33 -0.63 21.91
CA ARG A 178 10.04 -0.07 22.32
C ARG A 178 9.43 -1.17 23.18
N ARG A 179 9.01 -0.83 24.41
CA ARG A 179 8.17 -1.76 25.17
C ARG A 179 7.01 -2.08 24.23
N PRO A 180 6.61 -3.35 24.07
CA PRO A 180 5.51 -3.68 23.17
C PRO A 180 4.31 -2.82 23.59
N GLY A 181 3.93 -1.90 22.71
CA GLY A 181 2.87 -0.95 22.99
C GLY A 181 1.59 -1.72 23.28
N ARG A 182 0.73 -1.16 24.13
CA ARG A 182 -0.58 -1.76 24.37
C ARG A 182 -1.34 -1.78 23.04
N LEU A 183 -1.68 -2.98 22.58
CA LEU A 183 -2.48 -3.16 21.38
C LEU A 183 -3.96 -2.91 21.73
N GLN A 184 -4.59 -1.95 21.06
CA GLN A 184 -6.04 -1.78 21.05
C GLN A 184 -6.56 -2.23 19.68
N ARG A 185 -7.53 -3.15 19.63
CA ARG A 185 -8.21 -3.46 18.36
C ARG A 185 -9.05 -2.25 17.96
N VAL A 186 -8.87 -1.78 16.73
CA VAL A 186 -9.54 -0.60 16.14
C VAL A 186 -10.22 -0.92 14.81
N GLY A 187 -10.29 -2.19 14.41
CA GLY A 187 -11.03 -2.60 13.22
C GLY A 187 -10.70 -4.03 12.77
N THR A 188 -11.15 -4.35 11.56
CA THR A 188 -10.89 -5.62 10.85
C THR A 188 -10.73 -5.37 9.36
N VAL A 189 -9.77 -6.01 8.71
CA VAL A 189 -9.59 -5.95 7.24
C VAL A 189 -10.79 -6.61 6.55
N CYS A 190 -11.63 -5.84 5.86
CA CYS A 190 -12.79 -6.38 5.12
C CYS A 190 -12.51 -6.58 3.63
N SER A 191 -11.55 -5.87 3.04
CA SER A 191 -11.09 -6.11 1.65
C SER A 191 -9.67 -5.61 1.41
N LEU A 192 -8.94 -6.29 0.52
CA LEU A 192 -7.61 -5.90 0.04
C LEU A 192 -7.62 -5.70 -1.47
N PHE A 193 -6.93 -4.67 -1.94
CA PHE A 193 -6.84 -4.33 -3.36
C PHE A 193 -5.39 -4.05 -3.80
N VAL A 194 -5.00 -4.64 -4.92
CA VAL A 194 -3.77 -4.34 -5.65
C VAL A 194 -4.17 -3.69 -6.98
N TYR A 195 -3.50 -2.61 -7.39
CA TYR A 195 -3.77 -1.96 -8.68
C TYR A 195 -2.50 -2.01 -9.53
N PRO A 196 -2.24 -3.11 -10.27
CA PRO A 196 -0.99 -3.31 -11.00
C PRO A 196 -0.64 -2.13 -11.92
N VAL A 197 -1.57 -1.76 -12.79
CA VAL A 197 -1.41 -0.60 -13.69
C VAL A 197 -1.99 0.65 -13.03
N LYS A 198 -1.21 1.74 -13.05
CA LYS A 198 -1.63 3.04 -12.52
C LYS A 198 -2.94 3.50 -13.19
N SER A 199 -3.93 3.83 -12.36
CA SER A 199 -5.28 4.27 -12.75
C SER A 199 -6.24 3.19 -13.27
N CYS A 200 -5.76 2.01 -13.67
CA CYS A 200 -6.64 0.93 -14.14
C CYS A 200 -7.42 0.24 -13.01
N GLN A 201 -8.29 -0.71 -13.34
CA GLN A 201 -9.10 -1.43 -12.35
C GLN A 201 -8.22 -2.15 -11.31
N GLY A 202 -8.68 -2.17 -10.06
CA GLY A 202 -8.01 -2.90 -8.98
C GLY A 202 -8.41 -4.37 -8.94
N VAL A 203 -7.46 -5.22 -8.58
CA VAL A 203 -7.64 -6.64 -8.29
C VAL A 203 -7.96 -6.79 -6.80
N ALA A 204 -9.16 -7.28 -6.48
CA ALA A 204 -9.49 -7.70 -5.12
C ALA A 204 -8.77 -9.01 -4.80
N VAL A 205 -8.15 -9.09 -3.61
CA VAL A 205 -7.36 -10.27 -3.18
C VAL A 205 -7.72 -10.66 -1.75
N GLN A 206 -7.65 -11.96 -1.44
CA GLN A 206 -7.90 -12.45 -0.08
C GLN A 206 -6.69 -12.28 0.85
N ARG A 207 -5.48 -12.24 0.26
CA ARG A 207 -4.20 -12.18 0.99
C ARG A 207 -3.16 -11.42 0.16
N ALA A 208 -2.36 -10.58 0.82
CA ALA A 208 -1.32 -9.79 0.16
C ALA A 208 -0.08 -9.66 1.05
N GLN A 209 1.10 -9.74 0.44
CA GLN A 209 2.35 -9.34 1.08
C GLN A 209 2.44 -7.81 1.11
N VAL A 210 2.71 -7.23 2.27
CA VAL A 210 2.99 -5.80 2.41
C VAL A 210 4.50 -5.59 2.26
N THR A 211 4.90 -4.95 1.16
CA THR A 211 6.30 -4.63 0.86
C THR A 211 6.58 -3.15 1.15
N PRO A 212 7.85 -2.70 1.23
CA PRO A 212 8.17 -1.28 1.47
C PRO A 212 7.66 -0.32 0.38
N MET A 213 7.24 -0.85 -0.78
CA MET A 213 6.67 -0.11 -1.92
C MET A 213 5.22 -0.52 -2.20
N GLY A 214 4.49 -1.00 -1.19
CA GLY A 214 3.06 -1.33 -1.27
C GLY A 214 2.76 -2.82 -1.36
N LEU A 215 1.50 -3.14 -1.63
CA LEU A 215 1.01 -4.53 -1.65
C LEU A 215 1.53 -5.32 -2.86
N GLN A 216 1.71 -6.63 -2.65
CA GLN A 216 2.05 -7.62 -3.67
C GLN A 216 1.19 -8.87 -3.48
N CYS A 217 0.69 -9.44 -4.57
CA CYS A 217 -0.02 -10.72 -4.59
C CYS A 217 0.50 -11.57 -5.75
N GLY A 218 1.25 -12.63 -5.44
CA GLY A 218 2.01 -13.36 -6.46
C GLY A 218 2.99 -12.43 -7.19
N ASP A 219 2.93 -12.44 -8.52
CA ASP A 219 3.79 -11.62 -9.38
C ASP A 219 3.31 -10.17 -9.58
N ILE A 220 2.05 -9.83 -9.23
CA ILE A 220 1.56 -8.45 -9.35
C ILE A 220 1.87 -7.62 -8.11
N ARG A 221 2.41 -6.42 -8.37
CA ARG A 221 2.76 -5.40 -7.37
C ARG A 221 2.00 -4.11 -7.62
N ASP A 222 1.64 -3.43 -6.54
CA ASP A 222 0.77 -2.27 -6.56
C ASP A 222 1.39 -1.05 -7.28
N ARG A 223 0.78 -0.61 -8.38
CA ARG A 223 1.23 0.49 -9.27
C ARG A 223 2.67 0.31 -9.77
N PHE A 224 3.03 -0.91 -10.17
CA PHE A 224 4.31 -1.23 -10.84
C PHE A 224 4.27 -1.12 -12.36
N TRP A 225 3.10 -0.89 -12.95
CA TRP A 225 2.94 -0.57 -14.38
C TRP A 225 2.33 0.82 -14.58
N LEU A 226 2.72 1.50 -15.65
CA LEU A 226 2.32 2.87 -15.96
C LEU A 226 2.03 3.02 -17.46
N VAL A 227 0.91 3.66 -17.78
CA VAL A 227 0.65 4.16 -19.13
C VAL A 227 1.34 5.51 -19.30
N VAL A 228 2.11 5.66 -20.37
CA VAL A 228 2.82 6.89 -20.74
C VAL A 228 2.49 7.30 -22.17
N ARG A 229 2.60 8.61 -22.45
CA ARG A 229 2.71 9.11 -23.82
C ARG A 229 4.08 8.78 -24.41
N GLU A 230 4.27 8.99 -25.71
CA GLU A 230 5.55 8.76 -26.38
C GLU A 230 6.71 9.57 -25.76
N ASP A 231 6.44 10.76 -25.23
CA ASP A 231 7.42 11.61 -24.53
C ASP A 231 7.76 11.16 -23.09
N GLY A 232 7.12 10.09 -22.59
CA GLY A 232 7.33 9.55 -21.26
C GLY A 232 6.48 10.18 -20.14
N HIS A 233 5.64 11.18 -20.41
CA HIS A 233 4.74 11.72 -19.40
C HIS A 233 3.66 10.71 -19.01
N MET A 234 3.39 10.60 -17.69
CA MET A 234 2.33 9.73 -17.17
C MET A 234 0.95 10.07 -17.75
N VAL A 235 0.18 9.03 -18.03
CA VAL A 235 -1.26 9.11 -18.32
C VAL A 235 -2.01 8.54 -17.11
N THR A 236 -3.01 9.26 -16.62
CA THR A 236 -3.82 8.84 -15.46
C THR A 236 -5.30 9.03 -15.74
N ALA A 237 -6.18 8.43 -14.93
CA ALA A 237 -7.63 8.60 -15.08
C ALA A 237 -8.15 10.04 -14.87
N ARG A 238 -7.26 10.99 -14.56
CA ARG A 238 -7.54 12.44 -14.62
C ARG A 238 -7.51 13.00 -16.04
N GLN A 239 -6.73 12.39 -16.92
CA GLN A 239 -6.60 12.72 -18.35
C GLN A 239 -7.42 11.75 -19.21
N GLU A 240 -7.30 10.45 -18.94
CA GLU A 240 -7.97 9.37 -19.66
C GLU A 240 -8.85 8.54 -18.69
N PRO A 241 -10.05 9.04 -18.32
CA PRO A 241 -10.96 8.37 -17.39
C PRO A 241 -11.26 6.91 -17.74
N ARG A 242 -11.31 6.56 -19.03
CA ARG A 242 -11.51 5.19 -19.55
C ARG A 242 -10.45 4.19 -19.07
N LEU A 243 -9.28 4.63 -18.59
CA LEU A 243 -8.29 3.73 -17.97
C LEU A 243 -8.89 2.86 -16.86
N VAL A 244 -9.87 3.36 -16.07
CA VAL A 244 -10.48 2.57 -14.98
C VAL A 244 -11.21 1.30 -15.47
N LEU A 245 -11.61 1.27 -16.75
CA LEU A 245 -12.28 0.16 -17.41
C LEU A 245 -11.34 -0.93 -17.91
N ILE A 246 -10.02 -0.69 -17.87
CA ILE A 246 -9.04 -1.74 -18.16
C ILE A 246 -8.95 -2.64 -16.92
N SER A 247 -9.57 -3.81 -17.00
CA SER A 247 -9.39 -4.89 -16.04
C SER A 247 -7.94 -5.37 -16.07
N THR A 248 -7.38 -5.60 -14.89
CA THR A 248 -6.04 -6.16 -14.72
C THR A 248 -6.14 -7.48 -13.98
N GLY A 249 -5.22 -8.40 -14.24
CA GLY A 249 -5.16 -9.72 -13.61
C GLY A 249 -3.79 -10.36 -13.77
N CYS A 250 -3.57 -11.51 -13.17
CA CYS A 250 -2.31 -12.23 -13.24
C CYS A 250 -2.56 -13.74 -13.38
N GLU A 251 -2.06 -14.33 -14.45
CA GLU A 251 -2.21 -15.75 -14.77
C GLU A 251 -0.84 -16.32 -15.14
N ASN A 252 -0.34 -17.31 -14.39
CA ASN A 252 0.88 -18.07 -14.71
C ASN A 252 2.14 -17.23 -15.04
N GLY A 253 2.35 -16.11 -14.32
CA GLY A 253 3.47 -15.19 -14.55
C GLY A 253 3.24 -14.14 -15.65
N TYR A 254 2.02 -14.05 -16.20
CA TYR A 254 1.61 -13.04 -17.17
C TYR A 254 0.64 -12.04 -16.53
N LEU A 255 0.90 -10.74 -16.73
CA LEU A 255 -0.10 -9.70 -16.53
C LEU A 255 -1.14 -9.85 -17.65
N THR A 256 -2.42 -9.87 -17.28
CA THR A 256 -3.53 -9.90 -18.24
C THR A 256 -4.24 -8.56 -18.25
N LEU A 257 -4.53 -8.05 -19.46
CA LEU A 257 -5.36 -6.85 -19.66
C LEU A 257 -6.61 -7.23 -20.45
N SER A 258 -7.77 -6.78 -20.01
CA SER A 258 -9.03 -6.91 -20.75
C SER A 258 -9.87 -5.65 -20.60
N ALA A 259 -10.67 -5.37 -21.61
CA ALA A 259 -11.66 -4.29 -21.61
C ALA A 259 -12.77 -4.66 -22.60
N GLU A 260 -13.93 -4.02 -22.46
CA GLU A 260 -15.08 -4.28 -23.35
C GLU A 260 -14.72 -4.01 -24.81
N GLY A 261 -15.16 -4.89 -25.72
CA GLY A 261 -14.85 -4.82 -27.16
C GLY A 261 -13.42 -5.22 -27.54
N MET A 262 -12.53 -5.49 -26.59
CA MET A 262 -11.12 -5.80 -26.83
C MET A 262 -10.79 -7.27 -26.57
N LYS A 263 -9.96 -7.88 -27.43
CA LYS A 263 -9.37 -9.20 -27.17
C LYS A 263 -8.52 -9.14 -25.90
N LYS A 264 -8.66 -10.11 -24.98
CA LYS A 264 -7.78 -10.25 -23.80
C LYS A 264 -6.32 -10.31 -24.24
N LEU A 265 -5.50 -9.40 -23.71
CA LEU A 265 -4.07 -9.32 -23.92
C LEU A 265 -3.34 -9.96 -22.73
N SER A 266 -2.20 -10.61 -22.98
CA SER A 266 -1.37 -11.22 -21.94
C SER A 266 0.10 -10.96 -22.24
N LEU A 267 0.84 -10.44 -21.26
CA LEU A 267 2.26 -10.09 -21.38
C LEU A 267 3.03 -10.59 -20.15
N PRO A 268 4.27 -11.09 -20.29
CA PRO A 268 5.01 -11.64 -19.17
C PRO A 268 5.35 -10.53 -18.15
N VAL A 269 5.15 -10.80 -16.85
CA VAL A 269 5.54 -9.86 -15.77
C VAL A 269 7.05 -9.60 -15.81
N LYS A 270 7.83 -10.65 -16.09
CA LYS A 270 9.26 -10.54 -16.39
C LYS A 270 9.45 -10.23 -17.88
N LEU A 271 9.45 -8.94 -18.22
CA LEU A 271 9.66 -8.47 -19.58
C LEU A 271 11.03 -8.87 -20.16
N PRO A 272 11.17 -9.01 -21.49
CA PRO A 272 12.45 -9.25 -22.13
C PRO A 272 13.43 -8.11 -21.87
N SER A 273 14.67 -8.44 -21.47
CA SER A 273 15.73 -7.46 -21.21
C SER A 273 16.13 -6.61 -22.43
N LYS A 274 15.81 -7.09 -23.64
CA LYS A 274 15.98 -6.36 -24.91
C LYS A 274 14.99 -5.20 -25.10
N ASN A 275 13.86 -5.17 -24.39
CA ASN A 275 12.91 -4.08 -24.51
C ASN A 275 13.55 -2.80 -23.94
N PRO A 276 13.36 -1.63 -24.56
CA PRO A 276 14.01 -0.40 -24.11
C PRO A 276 13.56 0.00 -22.70
N VAL A 277 14.48 0.59 -21.93
CA VAL A 277 14.11 1.36 -20.74
C VAL A 277 13.79 2.78 -21.19
N ARG A 278 12.59 3.25 -20.92
CA ARG A 278 12.18 4.63 -21.17
C ARG A 278 12.39 5.46 -19.90
N ASN A 279 12.81 6.71 -20.09
CA ASN A 279 12.68 7.72 -19.06
C ASN A 279 11.23 8.22 -19.06
N CYS A 280 10.64 8.37 -17.88
CA CYS A 280 9.24 8.72 -17.68
C CYS A 280 9.12 9.79 -16.59
N ARG A 281 8.03 10.56 -16.59
CA ARG A 281 7.82 11.65 -15.63
C ARG A 281 6.49 11.50 -14.90
N VAL A 282 6.56 11.37 -13.57
CA VAL A 282 5.43 11.07 -12.68
C VAL A 282 5.36 12.14 -11.59
N PHE A 283 4.34 13.00 -11.68
CA PHE A 283 4.20 14.23 -10.87
C PHE A 283 5.45 15.13 -10.90
N GLY A 284 6.05 15.30 -12.08
CA GLY A 284 7.24 16.13 -12.28
C GLY A 284 8.57 15.50 -11.84
N ALA A 285 8.54 14.34 -11.17
CA ALA A 285 9.74 13.58 -10.83
C ALA A 285 10.06 12.56 -11.93
N ASP A 286 11.35 12.44 -12.26
CA ASP A 286 11.84 11.48 -13.23
C ASP A 286 11.91 10.07 -12.62
N ILE A 287 11.51 9.06 -13.40
CA ILE A 287 11.54 7.64 -13.06
C ILE A 287 11.72 6.83 -14.34
N GLN A 288 12.17 5.58 -14.24
CA GLN A 288 12.32 4.70 -15.40
C GLN A 288 11.18 3.68 -15.50
N GLY A 289 11.03 3.11 -16.70
CA GLY A 289 10.17 1.95 -16.92
C GLY A 289 10.60 1.15 -18.15
N ARG A 290 10.54 -0.18 -18.05
CA ARG A 290 10.80 -1.12 -19.14
C ARG A 290 9.58 -1.14 -20.06
N ASP A 291 9.79 -0.90 -21.34
CA ASP A 291 8.72 -0.89 -22.33
C ASP A 291 8.09 -2.29 -22.51
N CYS A 292 6.75 -2.35 -22.59
CA CYS A 292 6.03 -3.61 -22.72
C CYS A 292 5.90 -4.13 -24.17
N GLY A 293 6.33 -3.35 -25.18
CA GLY A 293 6.29 -3.72 -26.60
C GLY A 293 5.10 -3.12 -27.37
N ASP A 294 5.23 -3.12 -28.70
CA ASP A 294 4.31 -2.40 -29.60
C ASP A 294 2.90 -3.00 -29.65
N GLU A 295 2.74 -4.32 -29.46
CA GLU A 295 1.42 -4.97 -29.34
C GLU A 295 0.63 -4.40 -28.15
N VAL A 296 1.31 -4.17 -27.02
CA VAL A 296 0.71 -3.62 -25.79
C VAL A 296 0.39 -2.14 -25.94
N ALA A 297 1.29 -1.39 -26.59
CA ALA A 297 1.08 0.01 -26.94
C ALA A 297 -0.14 0.18 -27.86
N GLN A 298 -0.22 -0.62 -28.93
CA GLN A 298 -1.34 -0.61 -29.87
C GLN A 298 -2.66 -0.98 -29.19
N TRP A 299 -2.67 -1.98 -28.31
CA TRP A 299 -3.88 -2.40 -27.59
C TRP A 299 -4.46 -1.26 -26.73
N ILE A 300 -3.60 -0.60 -25.93
CA ILE A 300 -4.03 0.51 -25.06
C ILE A 300 -4.48 1.71 -25.90
N THR A 301 -3.72 2.07 -26.94
CA THR A 301 -4.06 3.17 -27.86
C THR A 301 -5.40 2.92 -28.54
N THR A 302 -5.66 1.69 -28.99
CA THR A 302 -6.92 1.30 -29.64
C THR A 302 -8.12 1.37 -28.67
N PHE A 303 -7.96 0.91 -27.43
CA PHE A 303 -9.05 0.92 -26.44
C PHE A 303 -9.42 2.35 -25.96
N LEU A 304 -8.42 3.21 -25.80
CA LEU A 304 -8.62 4.60 -25.38
C LEU A 304 -9.04 5.49 -26.56
N ASN A 305 -8.68 5.12 -27.80
CA ASN A 305 -9.04 5.83 -29.04
C ASN A 305 -8.72 7.34 -28.97
N SER A 306 -7.49 7.63 -28.55
CA SER A 306 -6.96 8.95 -28.22
C SER A 306 -5.54 9.08 -28.80
N GLU A 307 -4.59 9.66 -28.06
CA GLU A 307 -3.18 9.73 -28.47
C GLU A 307 -2.46 8.35 -28.41
N PRO A 308 -1.32 8.19 -29.11
CA PRO A 308 -0.45 7.02 -28.96
C PRO A 308 0.09 6.87 -27.53
N TYR A 309 -0.14 5.70 -26.94
CA TYR A 309 0.29 5.36 -25.59
C TYR A 309 1.13 4.09 -25.54
N ARG A 310 2.02 4.03 -24.55
CA ARG A 310 2.83 2.84 -24.25
C ARG A 310 2.65 2.43 -22.80
N LEU A 311 2.77 1.13 -22.52
CA LEU A 311 2.84 0.61 -21.17
C LEU A 311 4.31 0.40 -20.79
N VAL A 312 4.69 0.84 -19.59
CA VAL A 312 6.00 0.57 -18.99
C VAL A 312 5.86 -0.12 -17.64
N HIS A 313 6.86 -0.93 -17.28
CA HIS A 313 6.94 -1.67 -16.02
C HIS A 313 8.17 -1.23 -15.20
N PHE A 314 8.00 -1.03 -13.89
CA PHE A 314 9.09 -0.68 -12.98
C PHE A 314 9.85 -1.94 -12.54
N GLU A 315 11.13 -2.03 -12.88
CA GLU A 315 11.98 -3.16 -12.46
C GLU A 315 12.68 -2.87 -11.11
N PRO A 316 12.91 -3.87 -10.23
CA PRO A 316 13.62 -3.68 -8.96
C PRO A 316 15.05 -3.13 -9.07
N SER A 317 15.65 -3.18 -10.26
CA SER A 317 16.95 -2.58 -10.62
C SER A 317 16.89 -1.07 -10.84
N MET A 318 15.70 -0.50 -11.04
CA MET A 318 15.49 0.93 -11.31
C MET A 318 15.46 1.74 -10.01
N VAL A 319 15.76 3.03 -10.10
CA VAL A 319 15.68 3.94 -8.95
C VAL A 319 14.22 4.31 -8.67
N PRO A 320 13.68 3.99 -7.47
CA PRO A 320 12.30 4.34 -7.13
C PRO A 320 12.19 5.82 -6.72
N ARG A 321 10.99 6.39 -6.89
CA ARG A 321 10.65 7.71 -6.33
C ARG A 321 10.57 7.64 -4.81
N LYS A 322 10.84 8.76 -4.12
CA LYS A 322 10.67 8.86 -2.66
C LYS A 322 9.33 9.50 -2.34
N SER A 323 8.65 8.98 -1.32
CA SER A 323 7.40 9.55 -0.82
C SER A 323 7.58 10.97 -0.28
N LYS A 324 8.74 11.23 0.34
CA LYS A 324 9.11 12.51 0.94
C LYS A 324 9.16 13.66 -0.07
N ASP A 325 9.56 13.37 -1.31
CA ASP A 325 9.69 14.37 -2.38
C ASP A 325 8.31 14.87 -2.87
N VAL A 326 7.21 14.21 -2.47
CA VAL A 326 5.82 14.64 -2.73
C VAL A 326 5.15 15.20 -1.47
N ILE A 327 5.36 14.56 -0.31
CA ILE A 327 4.85 15.03 0.99
C ILE A 327 5.96 14.87 2.03
N ASN A 328 6.48 15.99 2.54
CA ASN A 328 7.64 16.08 3.44
C ASN A 328 7.50 15.33 4.78
N LEU A 329 6.28 14.88 5.13
CA LEU A 329 5.98 14.08 6.33
C LEU A 329 6.48 12.62 6.22
N PHE A 330 6.71 12.10 5.01
CA PHE A 330 7.30 10.77 4.84
C PHE A 330 8.81 10.77 5.14
N ARG A 331 9.35 9.60 5.50
CA ARG A 331 10.77 9.41 5.76
C ARG A 331 11.54 9.39 4.44
N ALA A 332 12.82 9.73 4.49
CA ALA A 332 13.70 9.65 3.32
C ALA A 332 13.90 8.22 2.78
N THR A 333 13.55 7.20 3.57
CA THR A 333 13.56 5.78 3.21
C THR A 333 12.29 5.29 2.53
N ASP A 334 11.18 6.04 2.64
CA ASP A 334 9.88 5.63 2.10
C ASP A 334 9.86 5.85 0.59
N LYS A 335 9.55 4.77 -0.15
CA LYS A 335 9.76 4.66 -1.59
C LYS A 335 8.54 4.12 -2.30
N VAL A 336 8.32 4.59 -3.52
CA VAL A 336 7.20 4.22 -4.38
C VAL A 336 7.68 4.06 -5.83
N ALA A 337 6.95 3.24 -6.60
CA ALA A 337 7.11 3.17 -8.05
C ALA A 337 6.22 4.24 -8.69
N TYR A 338 5.08 3.83 -9.25
CA TYR A 338 4.13 4.74 -9.91
C TYR A 338 2.92 5.10 -9.03
N GLN A 339 2.94 4.83 -7.72
CA GLN A 339 1.99 5.45 -6.78
C GLN A 339 2.09 6.97 -6.79
N ASP A 340 1.07 7.66 -6.28
CA ASP A 340 1.09 9.12 -6.18
C ASP A 340 2.15 9.58 -5.18
N CYS A 341 2.08 9.09 -3.94
CA CYS A 341 3.05 9.38 -2.88
C CYS A 341 3.30 8.23 -1.89
N SER A 342 2.29 7.42 -1.53
CA SER A 342 2.38 6.45 -0.43
C SER A 342 2.38 4.98 -0.88
N PRO A 343 3.09 4.07 -0.17
CA PRO A 343 2.99 2.62 -0.36
C PRO A 343 1.59 2.03 -0.12
N VAL A 344 0.84 2.53 0.86
CA VAL A 344 -0.44 1.96 1.30
C VAL A 344 -1.45 3.06 1.62
N LEU A 345 -2.62 3.01 0.99
CA LEU A 345 -3.80 3.79 1.38
C LEU A 345 -4.81 2.90 2.12
N MET A 346 -5.32 3.37 3.25
CA MET A 346 -6.40 2.74 4.01
C MET A 346 -7.62 3.67 4.11
N ILE A 347 -8.82 3.10 4.09
CA ILE A 347 -10.11 3.79 4.27
C ILE A 347 -11.02 2.86 5.09
N SER A 348 -11.85 3.39 5.98
CA SER A 348 -12.89 2.60 6.66
C SER A 348 -14.21 2.58 5.92
N GLU A 349 -14.97 1.50 6.12
CA GLU A 349 -16.34 1.32 5.64
C GLU A 349 -17.26 2.42 6.19
N ALA A 350 -17.15 2.72 7.49
CA ALA A 350 -17.91 3.80 8.11
C ALA A 350 -17.61 5.19 7.50
N SER A 351 -16.36 5.48 7.09
CA SER A 351 -16.01 6.71 6.35
C SER A 351 -16.66 6.77 4.95
N LEU A 352 -16.78 5.63 4.26
CA LEU A 352 -17.46 5.55 2.96
C LEU A 352 -18.98 5.69 3.13
N ASP A 353 -19.54 5.06 4.15
CA ASP A 353 -20.98 5.10 4.43
C ASP A 353 -21.44 6.49 4.87
N ASP A 354 -20.70 7.17 5.76
CA ASP A 354 -20.96 8.57 6.11
C ASP A 354 -21.03 9.46 4.86
N LEU A 355 -20.06 9.35 3.95
CA LEU A 355 -20.09 10.07 2.68
C LEU A 355 -21.31 9.68 1.83
N ASN A 356 -21.65 8.39 1.76
CA ASN A 356 -22.80 7.90 1.01
C ASN A 356 -24.17 8.28 1.62
N THR A 357 -24.24 8.72 2.88
CA THR A 357 -25.45 9.36 3.43
C THR A 357 -25.64 10.80 2.97
N ARG A 358 -24.58 11.43 2.44
CA ARG A 358 -24.54 12.84 2.01
C ARG A 358 -24.64 13.01 0.49
N LEU A 359 -24.75 11.91 -0.25
CA LEU A 359 -24.76 11.89 -1.72
C LEU A 359 -26.09 11.37 -2.27
N GLU A 360 -26.64 12.07 -3.28
CA GLU A 360 -27.78 11.57 -4.06
C GLU A 360 -27.41 10.28 -4.82
N LYS A 361 -26.26 10.30 -5.50
CA LYS A 361 -25.69 9.15 -6.20
C LYS A 361 -24.54 8.57 -5.38
N LYS A 362 -24.80 7.43 -4.74
CA LYS A 362 -23.80 6.71 -3.94
C LYS A 362 -22.58 6.32 -4.79
N VAL A 363 -21.40 6.40 -4.17
CA VAL A 363 -20.11 6.01 -4.73
C VAL A 363 -19.61 4.71 -4.10
N LYS A 364 -18.76 3.98 -4.82
CA LYS A 364 -18.17 2.73 -4.37
C LYS A 364 -16.76 2.97 -3.83
N ILE A 365 -16.22 2.02 -3.05
CA ILE A 365 -14.85 2.14 -2.54
C ILE A 365 -13.79 2.25 -3.66
N GLN A 366 -14.08 1.68 -4.84
CA GLN A 366 -13.25 1.74 -6.04
C GLN A 366 -13.01 3.18 -6.55
N ASN A 367 -13.91 4.14 -6.25
CA ASN A 367 -13.69 5.57 -6.53
C ASN A 367 -12.45 6.12 -5.79
N PHE A 368 -12.18 5.63 -4.57
CA PHE A 368 -11.12 6.14 -3.69
C PHE A 368 -9.83 5.31 -3.70
N ARG A 369 -9.90 4.13 -4.31
CA ARG A 369 -8.76 3.23 -4.64
C ARG A 369 -7.84 2.86 -3.46
N PRO A 370 -8.37 2.55 -2.26
CA PRO A 370 -7.53 2.09 -1.15
C PRO A 370 -6.90 0.75 -1.46
N ASN A 371 -5.80 0.45 -0.78
CA ASN A 371 -5.18 -0.87 -0.75
C ASN A 371 -5.79 -1.76 0.33
N ILE A 372 -6.19 -1.16 1.45
CA ILE A 372 -6.80 -1.85 2.59
C ILE A 372 -8.12 -1.14 2.91
N PHE A 373 -9.21 -1.88 2.91
CA PHE A 373 -10.52 -1.43 3.37
C PHE A 373 -10.83 -2.14 4.69
N VAL A 374 -11.34 -1.39 5.66
CA VAL A 374 -11.51 -1.87 7.04
C VAL A 374 -12.93 -1.62 7.57
N SER A 375 -13.39 -2.54 8.40
CA SER A 375 -14.68 -2.50 9.12
C SER A 375 -14.44 -2.46 10.64
N ASP A 376 -15.50 -2.52 11.44
CA ASP A 376 -15.48 -2.53 12.91
C ASP A 376 -14.87 -1.27 13.57
N CYS A 377 -15.07 -0.09 12.97
CA CYS A 377 -14.68 1.21 13.53
C CYS A 377 -15.70 2.31 13.19
N GLY A 378 -15.66 3.43 13.91
CA GLY A 378 -16.41 4.64 13.59
C GLY A 378 -15.90 5.37 12.35
N ALA A 379 -16.74 6.25 11.79
CA ALA A 379 -16.40 7.04 10.62
C ALA A 379 -15.20 7.96 10.92
N PHE A 380 -14.22 7.97 10.01
CA PHE A 380 -12.99 8.74 10.06
C PHE A 380 -12.03 8.41 11.23
N GLU A 381 -12.25 7.30 11.96
CA GLU A 381 -11.29 6.87 12.99
C GLU A 381 -9.89 6.62 12.42
N GLU A 382 -9.79 6.20 11.15
CA GLU A 382 -8.50 5.94 10.48
C GLU A 382 -7.61 7.19 10.34
N ASP A 383 -8.17 8.40 10.44
CA ASP A 383 -7.39 9.65 10.45
C ASP A 383 -6.38 9.67 11.62
N ASN A 384 -6.75 9.04 12.75
CA ASN A 384 -6.02 9.05 14.02
C ASN A 384 -5.18 7.78 14.26
N TRP A 385 -4.95 6.97 13.23
CA TRP A 385 -4.18 5.73 13.32
C TRP A 385 -2.70 5.98 12.98
N GLU A 386 -1.92 6.35 13.99
CA GLU A 386 -0.51 6.71 13.85
C GLU A 386 0.44 5.52 13.67
N ASP A 387 0.40 4.55 14.58
CA ASP A 387 1.21 3.33 14.56
C ASP A 387 0.23 2.14 14.63
N ILE A 388 0.19 1.28 13.60
CA ILE A 388 -0.74 0.15 13.53
C ILE A 388 -0.03 -1.18 13.25
N LEU A 389 -0.66 -2.27 13.71
CA LEU A 389 -0.27 -3.65 13.50
C LEU A 389 -1.44 -4.43 12.87
N ILE A 390 -1.19 -5.12 11.76
CA ILE A 390 -2.12 -6.06 11.12
C ILE A 390 -1.37 -7.37 10.87
N GLY A 391 -1.79 -8.45 11.52
CA GLY A 391 -1.00 -9.69 11.57
C GLY A 391 0.41 -9.41 12.12
N ASP A 392 1.43 -9.63 11.29
CA ASP A 392 2.82 -9.31 11.59
C ASP A 392 3.29 -7.94 11.04
N VAL A 393 2.46 -7.23 10.28
CA VAL A 393 2.84 -6.01 9.54
C VAL A 393 2.67 -4.78 10.42
N GLU A 394 3.76 -4.05 10.65
CA GLU A 394 3.75 -2.75 11.33
C GLU A 394 3.78 -1.63 10.30
N MET A 395 2.87 -0.65 10.42
CA MET A 395 2.75 0.49 9.50
C MET A 395 2.56 1.80 10.27
N LYS A 396 3.12 2.88 9.71
CA LYS A 396 3.06 4.22 10.28
C LYS A 396 2.17 5.15 9.44
N GLY A 397 1.01 5.52 9.99
CA GLY A 397 0.05 6.43 9.40
C GLY A 397 0.62 7.85 9.37
N THR A 398 1.01 8.29 8.18
CA THR A 398 1.83 9.49 7.99
C THR A 398 1.00 10.76 7.82
N VAL A 399 -0.05 10.69 6.99
CA VAL A 399 -0.85 11.86 6.59
C VAL A 399 -2.21 11.38 6.05
N CYS A 400 -3.25 12.21 6.12
CA CYS A 400 -4.53 11.89 5.49
C CYS A 400 -4.42 12.01 3.96
N CYS A 401 -5.31 11.34 3.22
CA CYS A 401 -5.28 11.38 1.75
C CYS A 401 -6.17 12.50 1.23
N GLY A 402 -5.53 13.59 0.77
CA GLY A 402 -6.19 14.66 0.02
C GLY A 402 -6.77 14.14 -1.29
N ARG A 403 -8.07 14.33 -1.50
CA ARG A 403 -8.82 13.78 -2.64
C ARG A 403 -8.85 14.73 -3.83
N CYS A 404 -8.85 14.14 -5.02
CA CYS A 404 -8.77 14.85 -6.29
C CYS A 404 -9.83 14.34 -7.28
N ILE A 405 -9.92 14.99 -8.44
CA ILE A 405 -10.93 14.72 -9.48
C ILE A 405 -11.02 13.24 -9.91
N LEU A 406 -9.97 12.42 -9.73
CA LEU A 406 -10.04 11.00 -10.03
C LEU A 406 -11.20 10.29 -9.29
N THR A 407 -11.55 10.73 -8.08
CA THR A 407 -12.66 10.16 -7.28
C THR A 407 -14.04 10.31 -7.94
N THR A 408 -14.18 11.26 -8.87
CA THR A 408 -15.40 11.55 -9.62
C THR A 408 -15.57 10.71 -10.89
N VAL A 409 -14.54 9.92 -11.26
CA VAL A 409 -14.64 8.95 -12.35
C VAL A 409 -15.43 7.74 -11.88
N ASN A 410 -16.53 7.44 -12.55
CA ASN A 410 -17.31 6.23 -12.30
C ASN A 410 -16.47 4.98 -12.67
N PRO A 411 -16.16 4.09 -11.72
CA PRO A 411 -15.33 2.91 -12.00
C PRO A 411 -15.97 1.92 -12.96
N ASP A 412 -17.30 1.91 -13.10
CA ASP A 412 -18.04 0.97 -13.95
C ASP A 412 -18.19 1.47 -15.40
N THR A 413 -18.17 2.80 -15.62
CA THR A 413 -18.45 3.40 -16.95
C THR A 413 -17.32 4.26 -17.51
N GLY A 414 -16.28 4.56 -16.72
CA GLY A 414 -15.19 5.44 -17.11
C GLY A 414 -15.63 6.88 -17.39
N VAL A 415 -16.85 7.27 -17.00
CA VAL A 415 -17.38 8.63 -17.17
C VAL A 415 -16.96 9.48 -15.97
N LEU A 416 -16.38 10.65 -16.24
CA LEU A 416 -16.01 11.65 -15.24
C LEU A 416 -17.20 12.56 -14.91
N ASP A 417 -17.65 12.52 -13.67
CA ASP A 417 -18.49 13.59 -13.10
C ASP A 417 -17.59 14.81 -12.82
N ARG A 418 -18.08 16.04 -12.99
CA ARG A 418 -17.26 17.25 -12.75
C ARG A 418 -17.37 17.79 -11.31
N LYS A 419 -18.22 17.19 -10.48
CA LYS A 419 -18.53 17.63 -9.12
C LYS A 419 -18.40 16.50 -8.10
N GLU A 420 -19.19 15.44 -8.23
CA GLU A 420 -19.37 14.46 -7.14
C GLU A 420 -18.43 13.25 -7.25
N PRO A 421 -17.92 12.72 -6.12
CA PRO A 421 -18.24 13.07 -4.72
C PRO A 421 -17.37 14.20 -4.13
N LEU A 422 -16.63 14.93 -4.97
CA LEU A 422 -15.56 15.82 -4.51
C LEU A 422 -16.10 17.15 -3.93
N GLU A 423 -17.17 17.71 -4.49
CA GLU A 423 -17.84 18.90 -3.92
C GLU A 423 -18.50 18.56 -2.57
N THR A 424 -19.22 17.43 -2.47
CA THR A 424 -19.74 16.96 -1.17
C THR A 424 -18.60 16.80 -0.15
N LEU A 425 -17.49 16.16 -0.50
CA LEU A 425 -16.32 16.06 0.39
C LEU A 425 -15.76 17.43 0.79
N LYS A 426 -15.67 18.42 -0.11
CA LYS A 426 -15.22 19.79 0.23
C LYS A 426 -16.14 20.49 1.24
N SER A 427 -17.43 20.15 1.30
CA SER A 427 -18.37 20.81 2.21
C SER A 427 -18.11 20.52 3.70
N TYR A 428 -17.52 19.36 4.04
CA TYR A 428 -17.39 18.91 5.44
C TYR A 428 -16.05 18.22 5.80
N ARG A 429 -15.16 17.99 4.83
CA ARG A 429 -13.89 17.26 5.02
C ARG A 429 -12.65 18.05 4.61
N LEU A 430 -12.69 19.39 4.60
CA LEU A 430 -11.46 20.18 4.47
C LEU A 430 -10.58 20.01 5.72
N CYS A 431 -9.26 20.17 5.54
CA CYS A 431 -8.31 20.13 6.65
C CYS A 431 -8.45 21.33 7.58
N ASP A 432 -7.86 21.24 8.77
CA ASP A 432 -7.68 22.41 9.64
C ASP A 432 -6.86 23.51 8.89
N PRO A 433 -7.14 24.80 9.11
CA PRO A 433 -6.39 25.90 8.48
C PRO A 433 -4.87 25.84 8.69
N SER A 434 -4.39 25.29 9.81
CA SER A 434 -2.95 25.11 10.08
C SER A 434 -2.29 24.11 9.12
N GLU A 435 -3.01 23.05 8.71
CA GLU A 435 -2.54 22.03 7.78
C GLU A 435 -2.74 22.40 6.30
N ARG A 436 -3.31 23.59 6.02
CA ARG A 436 -3.63 24.03 4.65
C ARG A 436 -2.41 24.08 3.73
N HIS A 437 -1.20 24.26 4.26
CA HIS A 437 0.04 24.19 3.51
C HIS A 437 0.36 22.79 2.95
N ILE A 438 -0.21 21.72 3.53
CA ILE A 438 -0.08 20.33 3.08
C ILE A 438 -1.17 20.02 2.04
N TYR A 439 -2.43 20.27 2.37
CA TYR A 439 -3.59 19.78 1.60
C TYR A 439 -4.19 20.79 0.62
N LYS A 440 -3.84 22.07 0.74
CA LYS A 440 -4.33 23.23 -0.05
C LYS A 440 -5.85 23.44 0.06
N SER A 441 -6.62 22.80 -0.81
CA SER A 441 -8.09 22.81 -0.84
C SER A 441 -8.67 21.41 -1.12
N SER A 442 -7.83 20.38 -0.98
CA SER A 442 -8.21 18.99 -1.17
C SER A 442 -8.92 18.49 0.08
N PRO A 443 -10.15 17.96 -0.01
CA PRO A 443 -10.79 17.36 1.15
C PRO A 443 -10.17 16.00 1.50
N LEU A 444 -10.31 15.59 2.76
CA LEU A 444 -9.63 14.45 3.37
C LEU A 444 -10.57 13.25 3.51
N LEU A 445 -10.12 12.10 3.03
CA LEU A 445 -10.77 10.81 3.28
C LEU A 445 -9.68 9.75 3.34
N GLY A 446 -9.67 8.89 4.35
CA GLY A 446 -8.66 7.82 4.50
C GLY A 446 -7.24 8.31 4.80
N ARG A 447 -6.39 7.35 5.18
CA ARG A 447 -5.06 7.58 5.75
C ARG A 447 -3.97 6.89 4.94
N LEU A 448 -2.85 7.58 4.73
CA LEU A 448 -1.68 7.09 4.00
C LEU A 448 -0.64 6.54 4.97
N PHE A 449 -0.11 5.35 4.68
CA PHE A 449 0.79 4.60 5.55
C PHE A 449 2.15 4.36 4.90
N ALA A 450 3.20 4.54 5.70
CA ALA A 450 4.52 3.96 5.45
C ALA A 450 4.60 2.56 6.09
N VAL A 451 5.49 1.71 5.60
CA VAL A 451 5.67 0.34 6.11
C VAL A 451 6.93 0.29 6.98
N ASP A 452 6.80 -0.22 8.20
CA ASP A 452 7.88 -0.32 9.19
C ASP A 452 8.40 -1.75 9.30
N LYS A 453 7.48 -2.73 9.31
CA LYS A 453 7.78 -4.16 9.28
C LYS A 453 6.97 -4.82 8.18
N ILE A 454 7.67 -5.47 7.25
CA ILE A 454 7.05 -6.23 6.16
C ILE A 454 6.41 -7.52 6.70
N GLY A 455 5.46 -8.06 5.96
CA GLY A 455 4.79 -9.32 6.30
C GLY A 455 3.64 -9.60 5.35
N THR A 456 2.68 -10.42 5.78
CA THR A 456 1.49 -10.74 4.99
C THR A 456 0.26 -10.40 5.79
N ILE A 457 -0.74 -9.82 5.13
CA ILE A 457 -2.08 -9.56 5.66
C ILE A 457 -3.12 -10.28 4.82
N GLN A 458 -4.28 -10.55 5.41
CA GLN A 458 -5.43 -11.17 4.76
C GLN A 458 -6.75 -10.53 5.21
N VAL A 459 -7.80 -10.79 4.43
CA VAL A 459 -9.17 -10.43 4.82
C VAL A 459 -9.54 -11.20 6.10
N GLY A 460 -10.20 -10.52 7.03
CA GLY A 460 -10.50 -11.00 8.38
C GLY A 460 -9.41 -10.71 9.42
N ASP A 461 -8.22 -10.21 9.04
CA ASP A 461 -7.20 -9.85 10.03
C ASP A 461 -7.67 -8.67 10.91
N PRO A 462 -7.53 -8.76 12.25
CA PRO A 462 -7.79 -7.65 13.14
C PRO A 462 -6.75 -6.53 12.96
N VAL A 463 -7.22 -5.28 12.97
CA VAL A 463 -6.38 -4.08 12.96
C VAL A 463 -6.17 -3.62 14.39
N TYR A 464 -4.91 -3.48 14.81
CA TYR A 464 -4.55 -2.95 16.13
C TYR A 464 -3.86 -1.59 16.02
N LYS A 465 -4.29 -0.62 16.81
CA LYS A 465 -3.51 0.59 17.10
C LYS A 465 -2.51 0.28 18.21
N MET A 466 -1.26 0.67 18.01
CA MET A 466 -0.20 0.61 19.02
C MET A 466 -0.27 1.87 19.90
N ILE A 467 -0.41 1.67 21.22
CA ILE A 467 -0.49 2.74 22.22
C ILE A 467 0.73 2.65 23.14
N GLU A 468 1.35 3.78 23.48
CA GLU A 468 2.51 3.85 24.38
C GLU A 468 2.16 3.72 25.88
#